data_AF-A0A2V6NYF7-F1
#
_entry.id   AF-A0A2V6NYF7-F1
#
_cell.length_a   1.000
_cell.length_b   1.000
_cell.length_c   1.000
_cell.angle_alpha   90.00
_cell.angle_beta   90.00
_cell.angle_gamma   90.00
#
_symmetry.space_group_name_H-M   'P 1'
#
loop_
_entity.id
_entity.type
_entity.pdbx_description
1 polymer ?
#
loop_
_entity_poly.entity_id
_entity_poly.type
_entity_poly.pdbx_seq_one_letter_code
_entity_poly.pdbx_strand_id
1 'polypeptide(L)'
;MSSESPAISWRRGIARFRFAALGTTMVAVASLAGPVAPPPSGKLYQGFYYGGVGTDTHDPTEHDVLPQDVDQYEKTVGAKTTWIYFSDNWFESREFPAATCSWIRDLGKIPYLRLMLRSDVDQLHAEKVFTLDKIVAGDFDQDLRAWARAAKDFGGPILIE
;
A
#
# COMPACT_ATOMS: atom_id res chain seq x y z
N MET A 1 76.37 -47.18 -11.59
CA MET A 1 76.19 -46.85 -10.17
C MET A 1 75.54 -45.48 -10.09
N SER A 2 74.48 -45.40 -9.31
CA SER A 2 73.43 -44.36 -9.28
C SER A 2 73.89 -42.98 -8.81
N SER A 3 73.15 -41.93 -9.21
CA SER A 3 72.98 -40.63 -8.52
C SER A 3 72.05 -39.75 -9.37
N GLU A 4 70.72 -39.90 -9.26
CA GLU A 4 69.79 -39.01 -8.51
C GLU A 4 69.62 -37.59 -9.11
N SER A 5 68.41 -37.33 -9.64
CA SER A 5 67.83 -35.99 -9.83
C SER A 5 66.69 -35.80 -8.83
N PRO A 6 66.53 -34.64 -8.18
CA PRO A 6 65.54 -34.45 -7.11
C PRO A 6 64.15 -34.12 -7.64
N ALA A 7 63.13 -34.61 -6.93
CA ALA A 7 61.72 -34.33 -7.16
C ALA A 7 61.34 -32.91 -6.67
N ILE A 8 60.75 -32.11 -7.56
CA ILE A 8 60.14 -30.82 -7.21
C ILE A 8 58.70 -31.07 -6.75
N SER A 9 58.49 -30.98 -5.43
CA SER A 9 57.17 -31.04 -4.79
C SER A 9 56.49 -29.67 -4.88
N TRP A 10 55.40 -29.57 -5.66
CA TRP A 10 54.50 -28.42 -5.65
C TRP A 10 53.50 -28.53 -4.50
N ARG A 11 53.76 -27.85 -3.37
CA ARG A 11 52.73 -27.62 -2.35
C ARG A 11 51.87 -26.44 -2.77
N ARG A 12 50.71 -26.70 -3.39
CA ARG A 12 49.63 -25.71 -3.48
C ARG A 12 48.85 -25.73 -2.16
N GLY A 13 49.08 -24.73 -1.32
CA GLY A 13 48.25 -24.46 -0.15
C GLY A 13 46.86 -24.00 -0.59
N ILE A 14 45.83 -24.78 -0.31
CA ILE A 14 44.43 -24.37 -0.46
C ILE A 14 44.09 -23.49 0.74
N ALA A 15 44.00 -22.17 0.51
CA ALA A 15 43.43 -21.24 1.48
C ALA A 15 41.95 -21.58 1.66
N ARG A 16 41.58 -22.09 2.83
CA ARG A 16 40.19 -22.32 3.22
C ARG A 16 39.55 -20.97 3.54
N PHE A 17 38.86 -20.38 2.57
CA PHE A 17 37.92 -19.29 2.84
C PHE A 17 36.71 -19.86 3.57
N ARG A 18 36.60 -19.55 4.87
CA ARG A 18 35.39 -19.77 5.65
C ARG A 18 34.40 -18.64 5.31
N PHE A 19 33.42 -18.94 4.48
CA PHE A 19 32.21 -18.12 4.38
C PHE A 19 31.39 -18.33 5.66
N ALA A 20 31.42 -17.35 6.57
CA ALA A 20 30.42 -17.24 7.61
C ALA A 20 29.16 -16.65 6.98
N ALA A 21 28.18 -17.49 6.66
CA ALA A 21 26.85 -17.03 6.27
C ALA A 21 26.17 -16.46 7.52
N LEU A 22 26.19 -15.13 7.68
CA LEU A 22 25.26 -14.45 8.58
C LEU A 22 23.87 -14.58 7.95
N GLY A 23 23.10 -15.54 8.45
CA GLY A 23 21.70 -15.68 8.08
C GLY A 23 20.90 -14.51 8.63
N THR A 24 20.58 -13.53 7.79
CA THR A 24 19.61 -12.49 8.11
C THR A 24 18.24 -13.15 8.18
N THR A 25 17.74 -13.41 9.39
CA THR A 25 16.37 -13.89 9.58
C THR A 25 15.42 -12.76 9.21
N MET A 26 14.79 -12.83 8.03
CA MET A 26 13.61 -12.02 7.73
C MET A 26 12.48 -12.51 8.64
N VAL A 27 12.17 -11.75 9.67
CA VAL A 27 10.93 -11.94 10.43
C VAL A 27 9.81 -11.39 9.55
N ALA A 28 9.04 -12.29 8.94
CA ALA A 28 7.78 -11.93 8.32
C ALA A 28 6.82 -11.49 9.44
N VAL A 29 6.62 -10.17 9.57
CA VAL A 29 5.55 -9.65 10.43
C VAL A 29 4.25 -9.92 9.69
N ALA A 30 3.59 -11.02 10.03
CA ALA A 30 2.21 -11.22 9.65
C ALA A 30 1.39 -10.11 10.33
N SER A 31 1.00 -9.10 9.55
CA SER A 31 0.04 -8.09 9.97
C SER A 31 -1.31 -8.77 10.19
N LEU A 32 -1.54 -9.28 11.40
CA LEU A 32 -2.87 -9.65 11.85
C LEU A 32 -3.73 -8.38 11.78
N ALA A 33 -4.86 -8.46 11.08
CA ALA A 33 -5.86 -7.40 11.03
C ALA A 33 -6.33 -7.10 12.46
N GLY A 34 -5.72 -6.10 13.07
CA GLY A 34 -6.00 -5.62 14.41
C GLY A 34 -6.07 -4.09 14.39
N PRO A 35 -6.59 -3.47 15.46
CA PRO A 35 -6.62 -2.01 15.55
C PRO A 35 -5.23 -1.43 15.33
N VAL A 36 -5.14 -0.32 14.59
CA VAL A 36 -3.90 0.44 14.44
C VAL A 36 -3.39 0.74 15.85
N ALA A 37 -2.15 0.37 16.14
CA ALA A 37 -1.54 0.63 17.45
C ALA A 37 -1.63 2.13 17.78
N PRO A 38 -1.56 2.56 19.05
CA PRO A 38 -1.38 3.98 19.33
C PRO A 38 -0.02 4.46 18.79
N PRO A 39 0.10 5.74 18.38
CA PRO A 39 1.40 6.28 18.01
C PRO A 39 2.35 6.26 19.23
N PRO A 40 3.68 6.22 19.02
CA PRO A 40 4.64 6.32 20.11
C PRO A 40 4.39 7.57 20.98
N SER A 41 4.76 7.50 22.27
CA SER A 41 4.58 8.63 23.18
C SER A 41 5.17 9.93 22.62
N GLY A 42 4.37 10.99 22.60
CA GLY A 42 4.75 12.30 22.03
C GLY A 42 4.78 12.35 20.51
N LYS A 43 4.22 11.36 19.81
CA LYS A 43 4.06 11.34 18.34
C LYS A 43 2.58 11.29 17.97
N LEU A 44 2.30 11.75 16.76
CA LEU A 44 0.99 11.65 16.12
C LEU A 44 1.16 10.85 14.82
N TYR A 45 0.08 10.20 14.40
CA TYR A 45 0.00 9.70 13.04
C TYR A 45 -0.27 10.83 12.07
N GLN A 46 0.24 10.66 10.85
CA GLN A 46 0.02 11.59 9.77
C GLN A 46 -0.29 10.84 8.48
N GLY A 47 -1.15 11.43 7.67
CA GLY A 47 -1.35 11.11 6.27
C GLY A 47 -1.37 12.42 5.49
N PHE A 48 -1.71 12.34 4.20
CA PHE A 48 -1.91 13.53 3.38
C PHE A 48 -3.13 13.34 2.49
N TYR A 49 -3.66 14.47 2.04
CA TYR A 49 -4.67 14.54 0.99
C TYR A 49 -3.95 14.87 -0.32
N TYR A 50 -4.09 14.02 -1.33
CA TYR A 50 -3.52 14.29 -2.65
C TYR A 50 -4.41 15.27 -3.40
N GLY A 51 -3.82 16.41 -3.81
CA GLY A 51 -4.48 17.38 -4.69
C GLY A 51 -3.89 17.45 -6.10
N GLY A 52 -2.79 16.73 -6.36
CA GLY A 52 -2.10 16.66 -7.65
C GLY A 52 -1.80 17.98 -8.36
N VAL A 53 -1.39 17.86 -9.63
CA VAL A 53 -1.31 18.96 -10.59
C VAL A 53 -2.08 18.51 -11.83
N GLY A 54 -3.07 19.30 -12.24
CA GLY A 54 -3.90 18.97 -13.38
C GLY A 54 -3.16 19.02 -14.70
N THR A 55 -3.73 18.34 -15.68
CA THR A 55 -3.34 18.45 -17.08
C THR A 55 -4.46 19.17 -17.84
N ASP A 56 -4.20 19.58 -19.08
CA ASP A 56 -5.23 20.18 -19.93
C ASP A 56 -6.45 19.26 -20.17
N THR A 57 -6.33 17.97 -19.85
CA THR A 57 -7.36 16.95 -20.07
C THR A 57 -7.88 16.28 -18.80
N HIS A 58 -7.32 16.58 -17.63
CA HIS A 58 -7.68 15.91 -16.37
C HIS A 58 -7.37 16.79 -15.17
N ASP A 59 -8.40 17.15 -14.42
CA ASP A 59 -8.24 17.76 -13.11
C ASP A 59 -7.94 16.66 -12.09
N PRO A 60 -6.85 16.78 -11.33
CA PRO A 60 -6.41 15.73 -10.45
C PRO A 60 -7.31 15.70 -9.23
N THR A 61 -7.61 14.51 -8.78
CA THR A 61 -8.38 14.30 -7.56
C THR A 61 -7.66 13.29 -6.68
N GLU A 62 -8.10 13.17 -5.44
CA GLU A 62 -7.49 12.31 -4.43
C GLU A 62 -7.37 10.83 -4.83
N HIS A 63 -8.16 10.37 -5.82
CA HIS A 63 -8.09 8.98 -6.31
C HIS A 63 -7.00 8.76 -7.36
N ASP A 64 -6.33 9.83 -7.83
CA ASP A 64 -5.20 9.77 -8.78
C ASP A 64 -3.84 9.58 -8.10
N VAL A 65 -3.80 9.45 -6.77
CA VAL A 65 -2.54 9.36 -6.00
C VAL A 65 -1.68 8.16 -6.43
N LEU A 66 -0.38 8.41 -6.65
CA LEU A 66 0.59 7.40 -7.05
C LEU A 66 1.66 7.15 -5.96
N PRO A 67 2.37 6.00 -6.00
CA PRO A 67 3.48 5.73 -5.08
C PRO A 67 4.56 6.82 -5.07
N GLN A 68 4.82 7.45 -6.22
CA GLN A 68 5.81 8.53 -6.37
C GLN A 68 5.39 9.80 -5.62
N ASP A 69 4.09 10.08 -5.54
CA ASP A 69 3.58 11.24 -4.80
C ASP A 69 3.79 11.05 -3.29
N VAL A 70 3.62 9.82 -2.78
CA VAL A 70 3.91 9.47 -1.39
C VAL A 70 5.39 9.70 -1.08
N ASP A 71 6.29 9.19 -1.93
CA ASP A 71 7.73 9.35 -1.75
C ASP A 71 8.14 10.83 -1.79
N GLN A 72 7.59 11.60 -2.74
CA GLN A 72 7.84 13.03 -2.83
C GLN A 72 7.34 13.78 -1.59
N TYR A 73 6.12 13.51 -1.13
CA TYR A 73 5.56 14.12 0.08
C TYR A 73 6.44 13.84 1.31
N GLU A 74 6.79 12.57 1.55
CA GLU A 74 7.59 12.19 2.72
C GLU A 74 8.99 12.81 2.70
N LYS A 75 9.61 12.94 1.51
CA LYS A 75 10.89 13.65 1.33
C LYS A 75 10.78 15.13 1.64
N THR A 76 9.72 15.78 1.16
CA THR A 76 9.52 17.22 1.36
C THR A 76 9.21 17.56 2.82
N VAL A 77 8.35 16.77 3.48
CA VAL A 77 7.96 17.02 4.88
C VAL A 77 9.00 16.50 5.87
N GLY A 78 9.83 15.52 5.46
CA GLY A 78 10.83 14.91 6.33
C GLY A 78 10.23 13.96 7.37
N ALA A 79 9.03 13.43 7.12
CA ALA A 79 8.33 12.53 8.03
C ALA A 79 7.55 11.45 7.26
N LYS A 80 7.43 10.26 7.85
CA LYS A 80 6.74 9.11 7.23
C LYS A 80 5.24 9.16 7.46
N THR A 81 4.46 8.89 6.43
CA THR A 81 3.01 8.74 6.51
C THR A 81 2.65 7.40 7.14
N THR A 82 1.49 7.33 7.77
CA THR A 82 0.94 6.09 8.37
C THR A 82 -0.12 5.48 7.46
N TRP A 83 -1.00 6.32 6.93
CA TRP A 83 -2.02 5.95 5.98
C TRP A 83 -1.99 6.85 4.75
N ILE A 84 -2.52 6.33 3.65
CA ILE A 84 -2.70 7.05 2.39
C ILE A 84 -4.20 7.15 2.14
N TYR A 85 -4.69 8.39 2.07
CA TYR A 85 -6.10 8.68 1.83
C TYR A 85 -6.38 8.77 0.33
N PHE A 86 -7.48 8.16 -0.11
CA PHE A 86 -8.02 8.32 -1.46
C PHE A 86 -9.54 8.07 -1.46
N SER A 87 -10.25 8.60 -2.46
CA SER A 87 -11.67 8.33 -2.65
C SER A 87 -11.88 7.09 -3.52
N ASP A 88 -12.84 6.27 -3.17
CA ASP A 88 -13.34 5.15 -3.97
C ASP A 88 -14.68 5.55 -4.60
N ASN A 89 -14.62 6.06 -5.83
CA ASN A 89 -15.75 6.71 -6.49
C ASN A 89 -16.61 5.73 -7.27
N TRP A 90 -17.88 5.58 -6.88
CA TRP A 90 -18.78 4.62 -7.51
C TRP A 90 -19.30 4.97 -8.90
N PHE A 91 -19.03 6.19 -9.39
CA PHE A 91 -19.20 6.49 -10.82
C PHE A 91 -18.10 5.89 -11.69
N GLU A 92 -16.92 5.58 -11.14
CA GLU A 92 -15.82 4.95 -11.87
C GLU A 92 -15.95 3.43 -11.82
N SER A 93 -16.12 2.89 -10.61
CA SER A 93 -16.27 1.47 -10.36
C SER A 93 -16.97 1.22 -9.03
N ARG A 94 -17.74 0.14 -8.95
CA ARG A 94 -18.33 -0.36 -7.68
C ARG A 94 -17.49 -1.46 -7.04
N GLU A 95 -16.38 -1.83 -7.66
CA GLU A 95 -15.47 -2.86 -7.16
C GLU A 95 -14.59 -2.29 -6.05
N PHE A 96 -14.18 -3.16 -5.11
CA PHE A 96 -13.18 -2.78 -4.12
C PHE A 96 -11.85 -2.44 -4.82
N PRO A 97 -11.19 -1.31 -4.52
CA PRO A 97 -9.99 -0.83 -5.22
C PRO A 97 -8.73 -1.58 -4.77
N ALA A 98 -8.69 -2.89 -5.07
CA ALA A 98 -7.66 -3.81 -4.62
C ALA A 98 -6.26 -3.43 -5.13
N ALA A 99 -6.16 -2.89 -6.35
CA ALA A 99 -4.89 -2.44 -6.92
C ALA A 99 -4.30 -1.28 -6.10
N THR A 100 -5.13 -0.27 -5.79
CA THR A 100 -4.72 0.88 -4.98
C THR A 100 -4.33 0.47 -3.57
N CYS A 101 -5.15 -0.36 -2.93
CA CYS A 101 -4.86 -0.88 -1.60
C CYS A 101 -3.57 -1.72 -1.58
N SER A 102 -3.32 -2.51 -2.63
CA SER A 102 -2.14 -3.37 -2.71
C SER A 102 -0.86 -2.57 -2.73
N TRP A 103 -0.75 -1.54 -3.59
CA TRP A 103 0.49 -0.77 -3.63
C TRP A 103 0.69 0.06 -2.35
N ILE A 104 -0.38 0.58 -1.74
CA ILE A 104 -0.28 1.28 -0.44
C ILE A 104 0.28 0.33 0.63
N ARG A 105 -0.20 -0.92 0.66
CA ARG A 105 0.30 -1.97 1.56
C ARG A 105 1.76 -2.33 1.27
N ASP A 106 2.15 -2.39 0.00
CA ASP A 106 3.53 -2.69 -0.40
C ASP A 106 4.51 -1.60 0.07
N LEU A 107 4.04 -0.36 0.27
CA LEU A 107 4.78 0.72 0.93
C LEU A 107 4.82 0.62 2.47
N GLY A 108 4.20 -0.41 3.05
CA GLY A 108 4.07 -0.58 4.50
C GLY A 108 3.11 0.43 5.15
N LYS A 109 2.15 0.94 4.38
CA LYS A 109 1.16 1.94 4.83
C LYS A 109 -0.23 1.32 4.91
N ILE A 110 -1.15 2.01 5.58
CA ILE A 110 -2.55 1.60 5.69
C ILE A 110 -3.38 2.34 4.62
N PRO A 111 -4.13 1.63 3.75
CA PRO A 111 -5.11 2.27 2.88
C PRO A 111 -6.21 2.92 3.70
N TYR A 112 -6.44 4.22 3.51
CA TYR A 112 -7.61 4.92 4.02
C TYR A 112 -8.49 5.28 2.82
N LEU A 113 -9.55 4.51 2.65
CA LEU A 113 -10.52 4.69 1.59
C LEU A 113 -11.70 5.52 2.09
N ARG A 114 -12.11 6.52 1.34
CA ARG A 114 -13.42 7.13 1.49
C ARG A 114 -14.35 6.57 0.45
N LEU A 115 -15.36 5.80 0.86
CA LEU A 115 -16.34 5.21 -0.04
C LEU A 115 -17.31 6.29 -0.53
N MET A 116 -17.16 6.70 -1.78
CA MET A 116 -17.91 7.81 -2.36
C MET A 116 -19.04 7.28 -3.27
N LEU A 117 -20.21 7.13 -2.66
CA LEU A 117 -21.48 6.81 -3.32
C LEU A 117 -22.03 8.01 -4.11
N ARG A 118 -21.32 8.43 -5.17
CA ARG A 118 -21.70 9.57 -6.04
C ARG A 118 -21.84 9.15 -7.50
N SER A 119 -22.79 9.75 -8.21
CA SER A 119 -23.11 9.45 -9.62
C SER A 119 -22.14 10.06 -10.62
N ASP A 120 -21.39 11.07 -10.23
CA ASP A 120 -20.46 11.81 -11.07
C ASP A 120 -19.44 12.59 -10.19
N VAL A 121 -18.52 13.31 -10.84
CA VAL A 121 -17.47 14.07 -10.17
C VAL A 121 -17.95 15.42 -9.64
N ASP A 122 -19.06 15.93 -10.17
CA ASP A 122 -19.54 17.27 -9.87
C ASP A 122 -19.99 17.37 -8.41
N GLN A 123 -19.82 18.56 -7.84
CA GLN A 123 -20.15 18.82 -6.44
C GLN A 123 -21.28 19.83 -6.34
N LEU A 124 -21.83 19.98 -5.12
CA LEU A 124 -22.84 20.99 -4.78
C LEU A 124 -24.18 20.80 -5.53
N HIS A 125 -24.49 19.58 -5.96
CA HIS A 125 -25.82 19.20 -6.43
C HIS A 125 -26.34 17.97 -5.70
N ALA A 126 -27.63 17.71 -5.86
CA ALA A 126 -28.26 16.52 -5.30
C ALA A 126 -27.82 15.25 -6.05
N GLU A 127 -27.47 14.23 -5.29
CA GLU A 127 -27.28 12.86 -5.77
C GLU A 127 -28.64 12.27 -6.20
N LYS A 128 -28.69 11.55 -7.32
CA LYS A 128 -29.95 11.04 -7.92
C LYS A 128 -29.98 9.51 -8.04
N VAL A 129 -28.81 8.90 -8.12
CA VAL A 129 -28.60 7.46 -8.21
C VAL A 129 -28.48 6.89 -6.80
N PHE A 130 -27.47 7.30 -6.04
CA PHE A 130 -27.15 6.78 -4.71
C PHE A 130 -27.81 7.57 -3.59
N THR A 131 -29.12 7.80 -3.69
CA THR A 131 -29.86 8.53 -2.65
C THR A 131 -29.95 7.72 -1.37
N LEU A 132 -30.06 8.41 -0.22
CA LEU A 132 -30.26 7.75 1.07
C LEU A 132 -31.49 6.84 1.09
N ASP A 133 -32.60 7.26 0.47
CA ASP A 133 -33.82 6.44 0.39
C ASP A 133 -33.58 5.10 -0.32
N LYS A 134 -32.83 5.11 -1.43
CA LYS A 134 -32.49 3.89 -2.18
C LYS A 134 -31.49 3.02 -1.43
N ILE A 135 -30.51 3.63 -0.76
CA ILE A 135 -29.57 2.92 0.12
C ILE A 135 -30.31 2.21 1.25
N VAL A 136 -31.23 2.90 1.93
CA VAL A 136 -32.05 2.33 3.02
C VAL A 136 -33.02 1.27 2.50
N ALA A 137 -33.54 1.42 1.29
CA ALA A 137 -34.37 0.40 0.63
C ALA A 137 -33.60 -0.87 0.24
N GLY A 138 -32.27 -0.85 0.29
CA GLY A 138 -31.39 -1.97 -0.04
C GLY A 138 -31.09 -2.12 -1.53
N ASP A 139 -31.35 -1.09 -2.34
CA ASP A 139 -31.16 -1.12 -3.80
C ASP A 139 -29.70 -1.41 -4.20
N PHE A 140 -28.75 -1.12 -3.31
CA PHE A 140 -27.31 -1.31 -3.52
C PHE A 140 -26.69 -2.40 -2.63
N ASP A 141 -27.51 -3.17 -1.90
CA ASP A 141 -27.03 -4.18 -0.96
C ASP A 141 -26.19 -5.28 -1.61
N GLN A 142 -26.51 -5.63 -2.87
CA GLN A 142 -25.73 -6.64 -3.59
C GLN A 142 -24.31 -6.14 -3.87
N ASP A 143 -24.19 -4.90 -4.33
CA ASP A 143 -22.92 -4.24 -4.63
C ASP A 143 -22.11 -4.03 -3.34
N LEU A 144 -22.73 -3.46 -2.30
CA LEU A 144 -22.09 -3.25 -0.99
C LEU A 144 -21.60 -4.56 -0.38
N ARG A 145 -22.38 -5.65 -0.50
CA ARG A 145 -21.95 -6.97 -0.03
C ARG A 145 -20.80 -7.54 -0.86
N ALA A 146 -20.78 -7.30 -2.18
CA ALA A 146 -19.68 -7.72 -3.03
C ALA A 146 -18.39 -6.95 -2.69
N TRP A 147 -18.50 -5.62 -2.57
CA TRP A 147 -17.41 -4.75 -2.14
C TRP A 147 -16.87 -5.15 -0.77
N ALA A 148 -17.73 -5.37 0.22
CA ALA A 148 -17.34 -5.77 1.57
C ALA A 148 -16.66 -7.15 1.62
N ARG A 149 -17.09 -8.10 0.78
CA ARG A 149 -16.41 -9.40 0.64
C ARG A 149 -15.01 -9.22 0.04
N ALA A 150 -14.88 -8.44 -1.02
CA ALA A 150 -13.57 -8.17 -1.62
C ALA A 150 -12.63 -7.42 -0.66
N ALA A 151 -13.14 -6.46 0.11
CA ALA A 151 -12.39 -5.76 1.15
C ALA A 151 -11.93 -6.71 2.27
N LYS A 152 -12.77 -7.66 2.66
CA LYS A 152 -12.41 -8.73 3.60
C LYS A 152 -11.33 -9.65 3.03
N ASP A 153 -11.49 -10.06 1.77
CA ASP A 153 -10.59 -10.99 1.09
C ASP A 153 -9.22 -10.37 0.77
N PHE A 154 -9.15 -9.04 0.61
CA PHE A 154 -7.88 -8.30 0.46
C PHE A 154 -6.88 -8.59 1.59
N GLY A 155 -7.39 -8.77 2.81
CA GLY A 155 -6.61 -9.20 3.98
C GLY A 155 -5.64 -8.13 4.49
N GLY A 156 -5.98 -7.53 5.63
CA GLY A 156 -5.14 -6.56 6.31
C GLY A 156 -5.95 -5.38 6.87
N PRO A 157 -5.28 -4.47 7.60
CA PRO A 157 -5.92 -3.25 8.06
C PRO A 157 -6.23 -2.31 6.88
N ILE A 158 -7.46 -1.82 6.85
CA ILE A 158 -7.92 -0.71 6.01
C ILE A 158 -8.75 0.23 6.89
N LEU A 159 -8.70 1.53 6.60
CA LEU A 159 -9.61 2.52 7.19
C LEU A 159 -10.66 2.86 6.14
N ILE A 160 -11.93 2.87 6.54
CA ILE A 160 -13.05 3.17 5.66
C ILE A 160 -13.86 4.30 6.28
N GLU A 161 -14.17 5.33 5.48
CA GLU A 161 -15.16 6.36 5.74
C GLU A 161 -16.32 6.27 4.75
#